data_AF-A0A091V4N5-F1
#
_entry.id   AF-A0A091V4N5-F1
#
_cell.length_a   1.000
_cell.length_b   1.000
_cell.length_c   1.000
_cell.angle_alpha   90.00
_cell.angle_beta   90.00
_cell.angle_gamma   90.00
#
_symmetry.space_group_name_H-M   'P 1'
#
loop_
_entity.id
_entity.type
_entity.pdbx_description
1 polymer ?
#
loop_
_entity_poly.entity_id
_entity_poly.type
_entity_poly.pdbx_seq_one_letter_code
_entity_poly.pdbx_strand_id
1 'polypeptide(L)'
;MCRSLRYCVSHCLYAAMTRLEEANREVNMHSSVRYLGYLARINLLVAICMGLYVRWEKTADALILVIFILGLFVLGIASILYYYFSMETASLSLSNLWFGFLLGLLCFLNNSAFKTDVKEEATKYLLLSAIVLRILCALVERICGCIHHRPTLLTTVEFLELVGFAIASTTMLVEKSMSIILLVMALAMLIIDLRMKSFLAIPNLAIFGAIASLLFFPSLQIPTNPFALACFFSCLISDPLLDVYFSGLSVTERWKPYLYRGKICRRLSVISVGVIEVIFFILAAFKLRDLDLWYFVIPGFSIFGIFWMICHVIFFITLWGFHTKLNDCHKVYYTHCAENNSLDRVMASKGMRHFCLISEQLVFFSLVATAVLGAVSWQPTNGIFMSAFLIVLPLESMAHGLFHELGNCLGGTCVGYAVVIPTNFC
;
A
#
# COMPACT_ATOMS: atom_id res chain seq x y z
N MET A 1 -45.07 -47.47 3.16
CA MET A 1 -45.00 -46.04 3.52
C MET A 1 -44.13 -45.75 4.75
N CYS A 2 -44.30 -46.43 5.89
CA CYS A 2 -43.57 -46.07 7.13
C CYS A 2 -42.02 -46.24 7.10
N ARG A 3 -41.46 -47.13 6.27
CA ARG A 3 -39.99 -47.26 6.11
C ARG A 3 -39.36 -46.10 5.32
N SER A 4 -40.08 -45.53 4.35
CA SER A 4 -39.59 -44.40 3.53
C SER A 4 -39.55 -43.09 4.33
N LEU A 5 -40.52 -42.89 5.24
CA LEU A 5 -40.56 -41.74 6.13
C LEU A 5 -39.41 -41.75 7.15
N ARG A 6 -39.07 -42.91 7.72
CA ARG A 6 -37.89 -43.04 8.61
C ARG A 6 -36.59 -42.74 7.89
N TYR A 7 -36.44 -43.18 6.64
CA TYR A 7 -35.23 -42.94 5.85
C TYR A 7 -35.05 -41.47 5.46
N CYS A 8 -36.14 -40.78 5.12
CA CYS A 8 -36.10 -39.35 4.81
C CYS A 8 -35.79 -38.50 6.05
N VAL A 9 -36.38 -38.84 7.21
CA VAL A 9 -36.11 -38.15 8.47
C VAL A 9 -34.68 -38.38 8.95
N SER A 10 -34.14 -39.60 8.82
CA SER A 10 -32.74 -39.87 9.18
C SER A 10 -31.76 -39.15 8.25
N HIS A 11 -32.04 -39.06 6.95
CA HIS A 11 -31.18 -38.32 6.01
C HIS A 11 -31.24 -36.81 6.22
N CYS A 12 -32.41 -36.24 6.52
CA CYS A 12 -32.52 -34.81 6.84
C CYS A 12 -31.84 -34.48 8.18
N LEU A 13 -31.96 -35.36 9.19
CA LEU A 13 -31.25 -35.18 10.47
C LEU A 13 -29.74 -35.33 10.30
N TYR A 14 -29.28 -36.30 9.51
CA TYR A 14 -27.85 -36.46 9.22
C TYR A 14 -27.30 -35.27 8.41
N ALA A 15 -28.05 -34.76 7.44
CA ALA A 15 -27.69 -33.55 6.69
C ALA A 15 -27.68 -32.30 7.59
N ALA A 16 -28.63 -32.17 8.52
CA ALA A 16 -28.65 -31.06 9.47
C ALA A 16 -27.51 -31.15 10.49
N MET A 17 -27.19 -32.35 10.97
CA MET A 17 -26.11 -32.60 11.93
C MET A 17 -24.73 -32.39 11.30
N THR A 18 -24.53 -32.83 10.05
CA THR A 18 -23.31 -32.55 9.29
C THR A 18 -23.16 -31.06 9.00
N ARG A 19 -24.23 -30.35 8.63
CA ARG A 19 -24.19 -28.88 8.50
C ARG A 19 -23.92 -28.15 9.82
N LEU A 20 -24.41 -28.67 10.95
CA LEU A 20 -24.14 -28.11 12.26
C LEU A 20 -22.68 -28.34 12.66
N GLU A 21 -22.11 -29.51 12.34
CA GLU A 21 -20.71 -29.85 12.59
C GLU A 21 -19.76 -29.02 11.71
N GLU A 22 -20.12 -28.81 10.44
CA GLU A 22 -19.44 -27.88 9.53
C GLU A 22 -19.50 -26.44 10.06
N ALA A 23 -20.68 -25.95 10.47
CA ALA A 23 -20.82 -24.62 11.04
C ALA A 23 -20.04 -24.45 12.36
N ASN A 24 -20.05 -25.47 13.23
CA ASN A 24 -19.29 -25.44 14.48
C ASN A 24 -17.78 -25.47 14.21
N ARG A 25 -17.33 -26.21 13.19
CA ARG A 25 -15.94 -26.23 12.74
C ARG A 25 -15.52 -24.90 12.14
N GLU A 26 -16.36 -24.24 11.35
CA GLU A 26 -16.13 -22.90 10.82
C GLU A 26 -16.03 -21.86 11.94
N VAL A 27 -16.93 -21.90 12.93
CA VAL A 27 -16.91 -21.01 14.09
C VAL A 27 -15.65 -21.23 14.95
N ASN A 28 -15.27 -22.48 15.20
CA ASN A 28 -14.03 -22.81 15.93
C ASN A 28 -12.77 -22.41 15.15
N MET A 29 -12.80 -22.48 13.82
CA MET A 29 -11.69 -22.03 12.98
C MET A 29 -11.58 -20.50 13.02
N HIS A 30 -12.69 -19.78 12.86
CA HIS A 30 -12.73 -18.31 12.98
C HIS A 30 -12.26 -17.81 14.35
N SER A 31 -12.65 -18.46 15.43
CA SER A 31 -12.21 -18.08 16.77
C SER A 31 -10.71 -18.34 16.96
N SER A 32 -10.20 -19.49 16.50
CA SER A 32 -8.77 -19.84 16.56
C SER A 32 -7.90 -18.86 15.77
N VAL A 33 -8.33 -18.49 14.57
CA VAL A 33 -7.67 -17.49 13.72
C VAL A 33 -7.65 -16.12 14.41
N ARG A 34 -8.76 -15.73 15.03
CA ARG A 34 -8.84 -14.48 15.80
C ARG A 34 -7.87 -14.47 17.00
N TYR A 35 -7.73 -15.59 17.72
CA TYR A 35 -6.74 -15.72 18.80
C TYR A 35 -5.30 -15.63 18.29
N LEU A 36 -4.99 -16.19 17.12
CA LEU A 36 -3.67 -16.06 16.50
C LEU A 36 -3.35 -14.60 16.18
N GLY A 37 -4.32 -13.84 15.65
CA GLY A 37 -4.19 -12.41 15.42
C GLY A 37 -3.94 -11.61 16.71
N TYR A 38 -4.65 -11.94 17.80
CA TYR A 38 -4.41 -11.33 19.11
C TYR A 38 -3.02 -11.67 19.67
N LEU A 39 -2.59 -12.93 19.54
CA LEU A 39 -1.26 -13.37 19.97
C LEU A 39 -0.16 -12.59 19.24
N ALA A 40 -0.30 -12.40 17.93
CA ALA A 40 0.65 -11.61 17.14
C ALA A 40 0.76 -10.16 17.65
N ARG A 41 -0.37 -9.50 17.95
CA ARG A 41 -0.40 -8.13 18.49
C ARG A 41 0.18 -8.04 19.90
N ILE A 42 -0.12 -8.99 20.77
CA ILE A 42 0.44 -9.03 22.14
C ILE A 42 1.94 -9.25 22.08
N ASN A 43 2.42 -10.20 21.26
CA ASN A 43 3.83 -10.46 21.09
C ASN A 43 4.58 -9.22 20.58
N LEU A 44 4.00 -8.50 19.61
CA LEU A 44 4.54 -7.22 19.13
C LEU A 44 4.61 -6.16 20.24
N LEU A 45 3.55 -6.02 21.04
CA LEU A 45 3.52 -5.09 22.17
C LEU A 45 4.62 -5.40 23.19
N VAL A 46 4.79 -6.67 23.56
CA VAL A 46 5.84 -7.12 24.48
C VAL A 46 7.22 -6.83 23.91
N ALA A 47 7.44 -7.09 22.62
CA ALA A 47 8.69 -6.79 21.94
C ALA A 47 9.02 -5.28 22.01
N ILE A 48 8.03 -4.42 21.71
CA ILE A 48 8.20 -2.97 21.73
C ILE A 48 8.49 -2.47 23.16
N CYS A 49 7.72 -2.91 24.15
CA CYS A 49 7.93 -2.52 25.55
C CYS A 49 9.32 -2.94 26.04
N MET A 50 9.74 -4.17 25.75
CA MET A 50 11.05 -4.67 26.13
C MET A 50 12.17 -3.88 25.45
N GLY A 51 12.06 -3.62 24.16
CA GLY A 51 13.05 -2.86 23.41
C GLY A 51 13.20 -1.41 23.88
N LEU A 52 12.10 -0.73 24.19
CA LEU A 52 12.14 0.63 24.74
C LEU A 52 12.69 0.65 26.17
N TYR A 53 12.35 -0.36 26.98
CA TYR A 53 12.88 -0.50 28.33
C TYR A 53 14.41 -0.66 28.35
N VAL A 54 14.96 -1.51 27.47
CA VAL A 54 16.43 -1.68 27.34
C VAL A 54 17.12 -0.37 26.97
N ARG A 55 16.53 0.39 26.04
CA ARG A 55 17.07 1.69 25.62
C ARG A 55 17.08 2.65 26.81
N TRP A 56 15.96 2.77 27.53
CA TRP A 56 15.87 3.60 28.72
C TRP A 56 16.85 3.20 29.83
N GLU A 57 16.96 1.90 30.14
CA GLU A 57 17.86 1.38 31.18
C GLU A 57 19.33 1.74 30.91
N LYS A 58 19.73 1.76 29.64
CA LYS A 58 21.12 2.01 29.24
C LYS A 58 21.42 3.48 28.99
N THR A 59 20.47 4.26 28.48
CA THR A 59 20.70 5.68 28.17
C THR A 59 20.31 6.61 29.33
N ALA A 60 19.50 6.13 30.27
CA ALA A 60 18.87 6.93 31.32
C ALA A 60 18.14 8.19 30.77
N ASP A 61 17.70 8.14 29.51
CA ASP A 61 17.08 9.27 28.84
C ASP A 61 15.64 9.47 29.32
N ALA A 62 15.39 10.62 29.96
CA ALA A 62 14.08 11.00 30.46
C ALA A 62 13.01 11.06 29.35
N LEU A 63 13.40 11.34 28.10
CA LEU A 63 12.45 11.39 26.97
C LEU A 63 11.81 10.02 26.70
N ILE A 64 12.58 8.93 26.79
CA ILE A 64 12.06 7.57 26.58
C ILE A 64 11.05 7.22 27.67
N LEU A 65 11.33 7.62 28.92
CA LEU A 65 10.40 7.42 30.05
C LEU A 65 9.10 8.21 29.85
N VAL A 66 9.19 9.47 29.44
CA VAL A 66 8.02 10.32 29.15
C VAL A 66 7.18 9.71 28.03
N ILE A 67 7.82 9.23 26.96
CA ILE A 67 7.13 8.55 25.86
C ILE A 67 6.44 7.27 26.34
N PHE A 68 7.09 6.50 27.21
CA PHE A 68 6.51 5.27 27.75
C PHE A 68 5.26 5.56 28.61
N ILE A 69 5.33 6.58 29.49
CA ILE A 69 4.18 7.03 30.30
C ILE A 69 3.05 7.53 29.40
N LEU A 70 3.38 8.36 28.40
CA LEU A 70 2.41 8.84 27.42
C LEU A 70 1.74 7.67 26.69
N GLY A 71 2.49 6.61 26.38
CA GLY A 71 1.95 5.42 25.73
C GLY A 71 0.97 4.63 26.57
N LEU A 72 1.26 4.47 27.86
CA LEU A 72 0.31 3.87 28.80
C LEU A 72 -0.97 4.71 28.89
N PHE A 73 -0.84 6.03 28.89
CA PHE A 73 -1.99 6.94 28.91
C PHE A 73 -2.83 6.83 27.63
N VAL A 74 -2.18 6.82 26.46
CA VAL A 74 -2.83 6.64 25.15
C VAL A 74 -3.55 5.29 25.08
N LEU A 75 -2.91 4.19 25.48
CA LEU A 75 -3.55 2.87 25.53
C LEU A 75 -4.69 2.80 26.56
N GLY A 76 -4.56 3.51 27.69
CA GLY A 76 -5.62 3.66 28.68
C GLY A 76 -6.85 4.38 28.11
N ILE A 77 -6.65 5.51 27.41
CA ILE A 77 -7.72 6.22 26.71
C ILE A 77 -8.36 5.34 25.64
N ALA A 78 -7.55 4.63 24.83
CA ALA A 78 -8.08 3.72 23.83
C ALA A 78 -8.97 2.64 24.48
N SER A 79 -8.56 2.09 25.61
CA SER A 79 -9.33 1.09 26.36
C SER A 79 -10.64 1.67 26.89
N ILE A 80 -10.62 2.89 27.44
CA ILE A 80 -11.82 3.59 27.91
C ILE A 80 -12.79 3.87 26.76
N LEU A 81 -12.29 4.36 25.63
CA LEU A 81 -13.10 4.61 24.43
C LEU A 81 -13.76 3.33 23.92
N TYR A 82 -13.04 2.20 23.97
CA TYR A 82 -13.55 0.91 23.54
C TYR A 82 -14.66 0.40 24.48
N TYR A 83 -14.37 0.29 25.78
CA TYR A 83 -15.26 -0.39 26.72
C TYR A 83 -16.38 0.49 27.25
N TYR A 84 -16.12 1.77 27.54
CA TYR A 84 -17.12 2.66 28.16
C TYR A 84 -17.94 3.43 27.12
N PHE A 85 -17.30 3.92 26.07
CA PHE A 85 -17.98 4.75 25.06
C PHE A 85 -18.43 3.97 23.81
N SER A 86 -18.10 2.67 23.72
CA SER A 86 -18.37 1.84 22.52
C SER A 86 -17.84 2.46 21.21
N MET A 87 -16.80 3.30 21.31
CA MET A 87 -16.16 3.97 20.17
C MET A 87 -15.00 3.12 19.65
N GLU A 88 -15.32 1.94 19.10
CA GLU A 88 -14.35 0.94 18.66
C GLU A 88 -13.38 1.50 17.60
N THR A 89 -13.89 2.27 16.63
CA THR A 89 -13.08 2.83 15.54
C THR A 89 -12.05 3.84 16.05
N ALA A 90 -12.45 4.72 16.98
CA ALA A 90 -11.55 5.70 17.57
C ALA A 90 -10.47 5.04 18.43
N SER A 91 -10.86 4.05 19.23
CA SER A 91 -9.92 3.26 20.03
C SER A 91 -8.87 2.53 19.18
N LEU A 92 -9.32 1.78 18.17
CA LEU A 92 -8.43 1.06 17.26
C LEU A 92 -7.53 2.02 16.46
N SER A 93 -8.07 3.18 16.06
CA SER A 93 -7.29 4.19 15.35
C SER A 93 -6.15 4.74 16.22
N LEU A 94 -6.45 5.09 17.46
CA LEU A 94 -5.46 5.59 18.41
C LEU A 94 -4.39 4.54 18.71
N SER A 95 -4.79 3.27 18.87
CA SER A 95 -3.88 2.16 19.10
C SER A 95 -2.93 1.91 17.92
N ASN A 96 -3.44 1.83 16.68
CA ASN A 96 -2.61 1.59 15.50
C ASN A 96 -1.63 2.75 15.23
N LEU A 97 -2.07 3.99 15.43
CA LEU A 97 -1.20 5.16 15.37
C LEU A 97 -0.04 5.03 16.37
N TRP A 98 -0.35 4.63 17.59
CA TRP A 98 0.63 4.47 18.65
C TRP A 98 1.61 3.32 18.39
N PHE A 99 1.14 2.18 17.86
CA PHE A 99 2.01 1.08 17.45
C PHE A 99 3.02 1.50 16.38
N GLY A 100 2.57 2.22 15.35
CA GLY A 100 3.46 2.77 14.32
C GLY A 100 4.51 3.72 14.90
N PHE A 101 4.10 4.58 15.83
CA PHE A 101 5.00 5.52 16.51
C PHE A 101 6.05 4.82 17.37
N LEU A 102 5.65 3.90 18.24
CA LEU A 102 6.59 3.18 19.10
C LEU A 102 7.57 2.31 18.30
N LEU A 103 7.09 1.65 17.24
CA LEU A 103 7.96 0.84 16.39
C LEU A 103 8.95 1.71 15.60
N GLY A 104 8.54 2.91 15.17
CA GLY A 104 9.44 3.91 14.59
C GLY A 104 10.53 4.38 15.56
N LEU A 105 10.18 4.65 16.82
CA LEU A 105 11.15 5.00 17.85
C LEU A 105 12.17 3.87 18.10
N LEU A 106 11.68 2.62 18.15
CA LEU A 106 12.53 1.44 18.30
C LEU A 106 13.52 1.30 17.13
N CYS A 107 13.12 1.71 15.93
CA CYS A 107 13.98 1.75 14.75
C CYS A 107 15.09 2.79 14.87
N PHE A 108 14.78 4.03 15.28
CA PHE A 108 15.72 5.15 15.22
C PHE A 108 16.60 5.32 16.46
N LEU A 109 16.16 4.81 17.61
CA LEU A 109 16.93 4.84 18.87
C LEU A 109 17.83 3.61 19.00
N ASN A 110 18.65 3.30 17.99
CA ASN A 110 19.61 2.19 18.08
C ASN A 110 21.01 2.69 18.49
N ASN A 111 21.74 1.88 19.27
CA ASN A 111 23.11 2.17 19.65
C ASN A 111 23.92 0.87 19.73
N SER A 112 25.21 0.96 19.37
CA SER A 112 26.18 -0.13 19.50
C SER A 112 26.29 -0.68 20.93
N ALA A 113 25.99 0.14 21.94
CA ALA A 113 25.99 -0.24 23.36
C ALA A 113 24.97 -1.35 23.71
N PHE A 114 23.97 -1.61 22.86
CA PHE A 114 22.93 -2.60 23.12
C PHE A 114 23.28 -4.00 22.59
N LYS A 115 24.33 -4.13 21.77
CA LYS A 115 24.64 -5.39 21.05
C LYS A 115 24.91 -6.59 21.95
N THR A 116 25.39 -6.36 23.18
CA THR A 116 25.76 -7.41 24.13
C THR A 116 24.68 -7.67 25.18
N ASP A 117 23.55 -6.96 25.15
CA ASP A 117 22.50 -7.12 26.16
C ASP A 117 21.55 -8.28 25.80
N VAL A 118 21.35 -9.19 26.73
CA VAL A 118 20.45 -10.34 26.60
C VAL A 118 19.00 -9.89 26.33
N LYS A 119 18.60 -8.75 26.91
CA LYS A 119 17.25 -8.18 26.76
C LYS A 119 17.02 -7.62 25.35
N GLU A 120 18.03 -7.03 24.71
CA GLU A 120 17.94 -6.59 23.31
C GLU A 120 17.88 -7.80 22.38
N GLU A 121 18.63 -8.86 22.68
CA GLU A 121 18.57 -10.11 21.90
C GLU A 121 17.19 -10.77 21.98
N ALA A 122 16.60 -10.83 23.18
CA ALA A 122 15.21 -11.27 23.36
C ALA A 122 14.22 -10.41 22.56
N THR A 123 14.43 -9.09 22.53
CA THR A 123 13.61 -8.16 21.74
C THR A 123 13.66 -8.49 20.24
N LYS A 124 14.86 -8.78 19.70
CA LYS A 124 15.01 -9.16 18.28
C LYS A 124 14.25 -10.44 17.95
N TYR A 125 14.36 -11.47 18.79
CA TYR A 125 13.62 -12.73 18.60
C TYR A 125 12.10 -12.52 18.68
N LEU A 126 11.63 -11.67 19.60
CA LEU A 126 10.20 -11.33 19.70
C LEU A 126 9.70 -10.55 18.48
N LEU A 127 10.49 -9.64 17.92
CA LEU A 127 10.15 -8.95 16.67
C LEU A 127 10.08 -9.93 15.50
N LEU A 128 11.05 -10.85 15.40
CA LEU A 128 11.07 -11.85 14.33
C LEU A 128 9.90 -12.84 14.46
N SER A 129 9.57 -13.26 15.68
CA SER A 129 8.39 -14.10 15.92
C SER A 129 7.09 -13.35 15.61
N ALA A 130 7.01 -12.04 15.84
CA ALA A 130 5.85 -11.24 15.47
C ALA A 130 5.64 -11.23 13.95
N ILE A 131 6.71 -11.12 13.15
CA ILE A 131 6.66 -11.22 11.68
C ILE A 131 6.09 -12.58 11.27
N VAL A 132 6.65 -13.66 11.81
CA VAL A 132 6.23 -15.02 11.47
C VAL A 132 4.76 -15.25 11.84
N LEU A 133 4.36 -14.87 13.06
CA LEU A 133 2.97 -14.99 13.51
C LEU A 133 2.02 -14.17 12.63
N ARG A 134 2.42 -12.97 12.21
CA ARG A 134 1.61 -12.10 11.34
C ARG A 134 1.41 -12.73 9.96
N ILE A 135 2.48 -13.23 9.33
CA ILE A 135 2.41 -13.90 8.03
C ILE A 135 1.56 -15.17 8.12
N LEU A 136 1.77 -15.99 9.15
CA LEU A 136 0.98 -17.20 9.39
C LEU A 136 -0.50 -16.86 9.58
N CYS A 137 -0.82 -15.86 10.40
CA CYS A 137 -2.20 -15.41 10.60
C CYS A 137 -2.84 -14.97 9.27
N ALA A 138 -2.15 -14.12 8.52
CA ALA A 138 -2.60 -13.61 7.24
C ALA A 138 -2.81 -14.74 6.20
N LEU A 139 -1.96 -15.77 6.21
CA LEU A 139 -2.07 -16.92 5.32
C LEU A 139 -3.23 -17.85 5.72
N VAL A 140 -3.38 -18.15 7.01
CA VAL A 140 -4.48 -18.99 7.51
C VAL A 140 -5.82 -18.31 7.27
N GLU A 141 -5.93 -17.00 7.51
CA GLU A 141 -7.15 -16.23 7.23
C GLU A 141 -7.60 -16.37 5.76
N ARG A 142 -6.65 -16.40 4.82
CA ARG A 142 -6.92 -16.54 3.37
C ARG A 142 -7.26 -17.96 2.96
N ILE A 143 -6.51 -18.95 3.46
CA ILE A 143 -6.77 -20.37 3.17
C ILE A 143 -8.13 -20.80 3.72
N CYS A 144 -8.50 -20.32 4.90
CA CYS A 144 -9.79 -20.63 5.53
C CYS A 144 -10.95 -19.80 4.98
N GLY A 145 -10.73 -18.88 4.03
CA GLY A 145 -11.78 -18.03 3.46
C GLY A 145 -12.40 -17.05 4.47
N CYS A 146 -11.70 -16.76 5.58
CA CYS A 146 -12.20 -15.92 6.67
C CYS A 146 -12.16 -14.41 6.32
N ILE A 147 -11.60 -14.03 5.17
CA ILE A 147 -11.41 -12.64 4.75
C ILE A 147 -12.52 -12.20 3.81
N HIS A 148 -13.12 -11.05 4.13
CA HIS A 148 -13.95 -10.31 3.20
C HIS A 148 -13.13 -9.22 2.51
N HIS A 149 -12.78 -9.44 1.24
CA HIS A 149 -12.00 -8.46 0.48
C HIS A 149 -12.84 -7.22 0.19
N ARG A 150 -12.39 -6.06 0.68
CA ARG A 150 -13.01 -4.75 0.40
C ARG A 150 -12.16 -3.96 -0.58
N PRO A 151 -12.79 -3.25 -1.53
CA PRO A 151 -12.07 -2.37 -2.43
C PRO A 151 -11.67 -1.10 -1.69
N THR A 152 -10.41 -1.02 -1.27
CA THR A 152 -9.80 0.15 -0.64
C THR A 152 -8.44 0.40 -1.27
N LEU A 153 -7.95 1.63 -1.26
CA LEU A 153 -6.57 1.94 -1.70
C LEU A 153 -5.60 1.65 -0.55
N LEU A 154 -5.85 2.26 0.60
CA LEU A 154 -5.11 2.06 1.85
C LEU A 154 -6.12 1.84 2.96
N THR A 155 -5.86 0.88 3.85
CA THR A 155 -6.69 0.68 5.04
C THR A 155 -6.41 1.75 6.09
N THR A 156 -7.37 2.00 6.98
CA THR A 156 -7.18 2.94 8.10
C THR A 156 -6.06 2.50 9.03
N VAL A 157 -5.86 1.20 9.20
CA VAL A 157 -4.79 0.60 10.01
C VAL A 157 -3.43 0.93 9.39
N GLU A 158 -3.22 0.61 8.11
CA GLU A 158 -1.97 0.90 7.40
C GLU A 158 -1.66 2.40 7.40
N PHE A 159 -2.66 3.24 7.12
CA PHE A 159 -2.51 4.69 7.13
C PHE A 159 -2.03 5.20 8.49
N LEU A 160 -2.66 4.77 9.59
CA LEU A 160 -2.32 5.24 10.93
C LEU A 160 -0.97 4.71 11.40
N GLU A 161 -0.61 3.47 11.09
CA GLU A 161 0.72 2.93 11.39
C GLU A 161 1.83 3.68 10.62
N LEU A 162 1.60 3.98 9.33
CA LEU A 162 2.51 4.79 8.51
C LEU A 162 2.66 6.21 9.08
N VAL A 163 1.54 6.86 9.44
CA VAL A 163 1.57 8.20 10.06
C VAL A 163 2.30 8.17 11.40
N GLY A 164 2.06 7.16 12.24
CA GLY A 164 2.76 6.99 13.51
C GLY A 164 4.27 6.87 13.32
N PHE A 165 4.71 6.04 12.36
CA PHE A 165 6.11 5.86 12.03
C PHE A 165 6.75 7.16 11.47
N ALA A 166 6.02 7.90 10.63
CA ALA A 166 6.44 9.21 10.14
C ALA A 166 6.63 10.21 11.29
N ILE A 167 5.69 10.25 12.26
CA ILE A 167 5.81 11.12 13.44
C ILE A 167 7.04 10.73 14.27
N ALA A 168 7.33 9.43 14.43
CA ALA A 168 8.51 8.99 15.19
C ALA A 168 9.83 9.49 14.57
N SER A 169 9.89 9.64 13.25
CA SER A 169 11.07 10.18 12.56
C SER A 169 11.38 11.64 12.92
N THR A 170 10.41 12.40 13.43
CA THR A 170 10.60 13.81 13.83
C THR A 170 11.49 13.97 15.06
N THR A 171 11.79 12.89 15.78
CA THR A 171 12.82 12.85 16.84
C THR A 171 14.23 13.08 16.30
N MET A 172 14.42 12.96 14.98
CA MET A 172 15.69 13.16 14.30
C MET A 172 15.81 14.57 13.71
N LEU A 173 17.02 14.92 13.24
CA LEU A 173 17.26 16.16 12.49
C LEU A 173 16.30 16.30 11.29
N VAL A 174 15.84 17.53 11.03
CA VAL A 174 14.80 17.85 10.04
C VAL A 174 15.09 17.26 8.66
N GLU A 175 16.33 17.33 8.18
CA GLU A 175 16.69 16.78 6.87
C GLU A 175 16.52 15.25 6.78
N LYS A 176 16.93 14.55 7.84
CA LYS A 176 16.83 13.09 7.94
C LYS A 176 15.37 12.65 8.12
N SER A 177 14.61 13.38 8.94
CA SER A 177 13.19 13.11 9.15
C SER A 177 12.38 13.32 7.87
N MET A 178 12.65 14.38 7.10
CA MET A 178 12.01 14.60 5.80
C MET A 178 12.27 13.46 4.81
N SER A 179 13.50 12.93 4.77
CA SER A 179 13.85 11.79 3.91
C SER A 179 13.06 10.53 4.30
N ILE A 180 12.91 10.27 5.60
CA ILE A 180 12.14 9.13 6.12
C ILE A 180 10.64 9.31 5.87
N ILE A 181 10.09 10.51 6.06
CA ILE A 181 8.68 10.80 5.76
C ILE A 181 8.39 10.52 4.28
N LEU A 182 9.28 10.93 3.37
CA LEU A 182 9.16 10.62 1.95
C LEU A 182 9.25 9.10 1.68
N LEU A 183 10.12 8.37 2.38
CA LEU A 183 10.20 6.91 2.27
C LEU A 183 8.91 6.23 2.75
N VAL A 184 8.30 6.73 3.82
CA VAL A 184 7.01 6.24 4.32
C VAL A 184 5.90 6.50 3.29
N MET A 185 5.92 7.65 2.62
CA MET A 185 5.00 7.92 1.50
C MET A 185 5.26 6.99 0.31
N ALA A 186 6.52 6.68 0.00
CA ALA A 186 6.87 5.69 -1.01
C ALA A 186 6.31 4.29 -0.66
N LEU A 187 6.44 3.88 0.60
CA LEU A 187 5.87 2.63 1.10
C LEU A 187 4.34 2.61 1.00
N ALA A 188 3.67 3.74 1.29
CA ALA A 188 2.23 3.87 1.10
C ALA A 188 1.83 3.66 -0.36
N MET A 189 2.55 4.27 -1.32
CA MET A 189 2.29 4.08 -2.75
C MET A 189 2.53 2.64 -3.18
N LEU A 190 3.57 1.98 -2.67
CA LEU A 190 3.84 0.57 -2.93
C LEU A 190 2.75 -0.37 -2.39
N ILE A 191 2.20 -0.09 -1.20
CA ILE A 191 1.07 -0.85 -0.64
C ILE A 191 -0.15 -0.73 -1.56
N ILE A 192 -0.45 0.49 -2.03
CA ILE A 192 -1.56 0.71 -2.97
C ILE A 192 -1.30 -0.04 -4.29
N ASP A 193 -0.06 0.01 -4.81
CA ASP A 193 0.34 -0.66 -6.05
C ASP A 193 0.13 -2.19 -5.97
N LEU A 194 0.57 -2.81 -4.87
CA LEU A 194 0.33 -4.23 -4.58
C LEU A 194 -1.17 -4.56 -4.49
N ARG A 195 -1.96 -3.72 -3.81
CA ARG A 195 -3.40 -3.93 -3.63
C ARG A 195 -4.20 -3.80 -4.93
N MET A 196 -3.77 -2.92 -5.82
CA MET A 196 -4.35 -2.81 -7.17
C MET A 196 -3.94 -3.97 -8.07
N LYS A 197 -2.94 -4.77 -7.67
CA LYS A 197 -2.34 -5.87 -8.42
C LYS A 197 -1.74 -5.44 -9.75
N SER A 198 -1.14 -4.25 -9.78
CA SER A 198 -0.51 -3.76 -11.01
C SER A 198 0.56 -4.75 -11.49
N PHE A 199 0.75 -4.81 -12.81
CA PHE A 199 1.69 -5.74 -13.43
C PHE A 199 3.12 -5.61 -12.89
N LEU A 200 3.54 -4.41 -12.50
CA LEU A 200 4.90 -4.11 -12.03
C LEU A 200 5.01 -4.01 -10.49
N ALA A 201 3.95 -4.36 -9.74
CA ALA A 201 3.96 -4.25 -8.28
C ALA A 201 5.03 -5.10 -7.58
N ILE A 202 5.24 -6.35 -8.02
CA ILE A 202 6.26 -7.25 -7.44
C ILE A 202 7.68 -6.77 -7.75
N PRO A 203 8.03 -6.40 -9.01
CA PRO A 203 9.27 -5.70 -9.29
C PRO A 203 9.49 -4.44 -8.43
N ASN A 204 8.47 -3.59 -8.26
CA ASN A 204 8.56 -2.39 -7.43
C ASN A 204 8.83 -2.71 -5.96
N LEU A 205 8.23 -3.79 -5.43
CA LEU A 205 8.51 -4.26 -4.08
C LEU A 205 9.98 -4.69 -3.92
N ALA A 206 10.51 -5.42 -4.89
CA ALA A 206 11.92 -5.84 -4.88
C ALA A 206 12.88 -4.64 -4.97
N ILE A 207 12.59 -3.69 -5.86
CA ILE A 207 13.36 -2.44 -6.03
C ILE A 207 13.31 -1.61 -4.74
N PHE A 208 12.13 -1.44 -4.15
CA PHE A 208 11.97 -0.72 -2.88
C PHE A 208 12.79 -1.36 -1.78
N GLY A 209 12.68 -2.69 -1.60
CA GLY A 209 13.45 -3.42 -0.59
C GLY A 209 14.96 -3.29 -0.79
N ALA A 210 15.44 -3.41 -2.03
CA ALA A 210 16.85 -3.30 -2.37
C ALA A 210 17.39 -1.88 -2.14
N ILE A 211 16.72 -0.85 -2.67
CA ILE A 211 17.16 0.54 -2.53
C ILE A 211 17.07 0.99 -1.07
N ALA A 212 15.97 0.68 -0.36
CA ALA A 212 15.80 1.05 1.04
C ALA A 212 16.90 0.45 1.91
N SER A 213 17.19 -0.85 1.78
CA SER A 213 18.15 -1.56 2.63
C SER A 213 19.61 -1.28 2.26
N LEU A 214 19.97 -1.29 0.97
CA LEU A 214 21.36 -1.22 0.51
C LEU A 214 21.87 0.20 0.31
N LEU A 215 20.99 1.16 0.01
CA LEU A 215 21.38 2.51 -0.41
C LEU A 215 20.85 3.58 0.56
N PHE A 216 19.55 3.59 0.86
CA PHE A 216 18.89 4.66 1.61
C PHE A 216 19.30 4.74 3.09
N PHE A 217 19.21 3.64 3.85
CA PHE A 217 19.61 3.69 5.27
C PHE A 217 21.11 3.94 5.46
N PRO A 218 22.01 3.31 4.65
CA PRO A 218 23.42 3.66 4.65
C PRO A 218 23.70 5.12 4.28
N SER A 219 23.00 5.69 3.30
CA SER A 219 23.23 7.08 2.86
C SER A 219 22.88 8.10 3.94
N LEU A 220 21.86 7.84 4.76
CA LEU A 220 21.46 8.73 5.85
C LEU A 220 22.38 8.65 7.08
N GLN A 221 23.26 7.64 7.16
CA GLN A 221 24.16 7.38 8.29
C GLN A 221 23.41 7.40 9.63
N ILE A 222 22.28 6.71 9.69
CA ILE A 222 21.43 6.62 10.90
C ILE A 222 21.70 5.26 11.56
N PRO A 223 21.90 5.22 12.89
CA PRO A 223 21.89 3.96 13.61
C PRO A 223 20.45 3.42 13.63
N THR A 224 20.11 2.59 12.64
CA THR A 224 18.79 1.95 12.55
C THR A 224 18.82 0.56 13.17
N ASN A 225 17.71 0.13 13.78
CA ASN A 225 17.51 -1.26 14.17
C ASN A 225 16.87 -2.04 13.00
N PRO A 226 17.63 -2.93 12.32
CA PRO A 226 17.13 -3.63 11.14
C PRO A 226 15.98 -4.59 11.46
N PHE A 227 15.93 -5.15 12.67
CA PHE A 227 14.85 -6.08 13.07
C PHE A 227 13.52 -5.36 13.26
N ALA A 228 13.54 -4.18 13.88
CA ALA A 228 12.34 -3.36 14.04
C ALA A 228 11.84 -2.85 12.69
N LEU A 229 12.77 -2.47 11.79
CA LEU A 229 12.43 -2.02 10.45
C LEU A 229 11.85 -3.12 9.58
N ALA A 230 12.47 -4.31 9.60
CA ALA A 230 11.95 -5.50 8.94
C ALA A 230 10.59 -5.89 9.51
N CYS A 231 10.37 -5.75 10.82
CA CYS A 231 9.08 -5.99 11.45
C CYS A 231 8.00 -5.03 10.94
N PHE A 232 8.28 -3.73 10.93
CA PHE A 232 7.35 -2.71 10.43
C PHE A 232 6.98 -2.97 8.97
N PHE A 233 8.00 -3.15 8.12
CA PHE A 233 7.81 -3.40 6.68
C PHE A 233 7.03 -4.68 6.42
N SER A 234 7.41 -5.79 7.06
CA SER A 234 6.77 -7.09 6.84
C SER A 234 5.33 -7.11 7.34
N CYS A 235 5.04 -6.51 8.50
CA CYS A 235 3.68 -6.46 9.04
C CYS A 235 2.71 -5.69 8.14
N LEU A 236 3.18 -4.61 7.49
CA LEU A 236 2.38 -3.82 6.56
C LEU A 236 2.21 -4.50 5.20
N ILE A 237 3.24 -5.18 4.68
CA ILE A 237 3.22 -5.73 3.32
C ILE A 237 2.62 -7.14 3.25
N SER A 238 2.61 -7.89 4.35
CA SER A 238 2.12 -9.28 4.37
C SER A 238 0.72 -9.41 3.77
N ASP A 239 -0.21 -8.54 4.15
CA ASP A 239 -1.58 -8.57 3.63
C ASP A 239 -1.70 -8.22 2.14
N PRO A 240 -1.26 -7.03 1.68
CA PRO A 240 -1.37 -6.67 0.27
C PRO A 240 -0.58 -7.62 -0.63
N LEU A 241 0.56 -8.17 -0.18
CA LEU A 241 1.34 -9.16 -0.94
C LEU A 241 0.58 -10.47 -1.14
N LEU A 242 -0.01 -11.02 -0.08
CA LEU A 242 -0.81 -12.24 -0.17
C LEU A 242 -2.11 -12.00 -0.98
N ASP A 243 -2.70 -10.80 -0.87
CA ASP A 243 -3.89 -10.43 -1.64
C ASP A 243 -3.64 -10.42 -3.16
N VAL A 244 -2.40 -10.20 -3.62
CA VAL A 244 -2.06 -10.35 -5.05
C VAL A 244 -2.48 -11.72 -5.58
N TYR A 245 -2.26 -12.78 -4.78
CA TYR A 245 -2.60 -14.15 -5.15
C TYR A 245 -4.03 -14.56 -4.74
N PHE A 246 -4.44 -14.27 -3.50
CA PHE A 246 -5.68 -14.81 -2.93
C PHE A 246 -6.94 -13.97 -3.22
N SER A 247 -6.80 -12.68 -3.53
CA SER A 247 -7.97 -11.82 -3.74
C SER A 247 -8.68 -12.16 -5.05
N GLY A 248 -9.96 -12.55 -4.96
CA GLY A 248 -10.83 -12.80 -6.11
C GLY A 248 -11.54 -11.56 -6.69
N LEU A 249 -11.21 -10.35 -6.22
CA LEU A 249 -11.86 -9.12 -6.69
C LEU A 249 -11.61 -8.88 -8.17
N SER A 250 -12.68 -8.51 -8.90
CA SER A 250 -12.58 -8.12 -10.31
C SER A 250 -11.79 -6.82 -10.45
N VAL A 251 -11.25 -6.56 -11.64
CA VAL A 251 -10.48 -5.32 -11.92
C VAL A 251 -11.30 -4.07 -11.59
N THR A 252 -12.56 -4.02 -12.01
CA THR A 252 -13.41 -2.84 -11.82
C THR A 252 -13.83 -2.67 -10.36
N GLU A 253 -13.93 -3.77 -9.59
CA GLU A 253 -14.09 -3.74 -8.14
C GLU A 253 -12.84 -3.21 -7.43
N ARG A 254 -11.64 -3.69 -7.77
CA ARG A 254 -10.38 -3.23 -7.15
C ARG A 254 -10.17 -1.73 -7.34
N TRP A 255 -10.36 -1.26 -8.57
CA TRP A 255 -10.19 0.15 -8.93
C TRP A 255 -11.40 1.02 -8.57
N LYS A 256 -12.47 0.44 -7.99
CA LYS A 256 -13.70 1.16 -7.60
C LYS A 256 -13.44 2.45 -6.78
N PRO A 257 -12.55 2.48 -5.76
CA PRO A 257 -12.31 3.68 -4.97
C PRO A 257 -11.73 4.83 -5.80
N TYR A 258 -11.01 4.50 -6.88
CA TYR A 258 -10.43 5.46 -7.81
C TYR A 258 -11.43 5.86 -8.90
N LEU A 259 -12.11 4.89 -9.52
CA LEU A 259 -13.05 5.12 -10.63
C LEU A 259 -14.28 5.91 -10.20
N TYR A 260 -14.84 5.63 -9.02
CA TYR A 260 -16.06 6.28 -8.50
C TYR A 260 -15.78 7.57 -7.72
N ARG A 261 -14.52 7.99 -7.62
CA ARG A 261 -14.18 9.23 -6.90
C ARG A 261 -14.73 10.46 -7.63
N GLY A 262 -15.17 11.48 -6.89
CA GLY A 262 -15.76 12.68 -7.48
C GLY A 262 -14.83 13.42 -8.45
N LYS A 263 -15.41 14.18 -9.39
CA LYS A 263 -14.69 14.91 -10.46
C LYS A 263 -13.52 15.75 -9.93
N ILE A 264 -13.74 16.53 -8.88
CA ILE A 264 -12.73 17.41 -8.27
C ILE A 264 -11.57 16.58 -7.73
N CYS A 265 -11.88 15.51 -7.01
CA CYS A 265 -10.86 14.70 -6.36
C CYS A 265 -9.99 13.93 -7.37
N ARG A 266 -10.58 13.48 -8.48
CA ARG A 266 -9.81 12.90 -9.60
C ARG A 266 -8.89 13.93 -10.24
N ARG A 267 -9.36 15.15 -10.50
CA ARG A 267 -8.51 16.24 -11.04
C ARG A 267 -7.37 16.60 -10.10
N LEU A 268 -7.66 16.71 -8.80
CA LEU A 268 -6.61 16.94 -7.79
C LEU A 268 -5.60 15.81 -7.79
N SER A 269 -6.03 14.55 -7.91
CA SER A 269 -5.12 13.41 -7.99
C SER A 269 -4.14 13.53 -9.17
N VAL A 270 -4.60 13.92 -10.36
CA VAL A 270 -3.73 14.10 -11.53
C VAL A 270 -2.74 15.26 -11.33
N ILE A 271 -3.22 16.37 -10.76
CA ILE A 271 -2.37 17.52 -10.45
C ILE A 271 -1.31 17.11 -9.42
N SER A 272 -1.69 16.36 -8.38
CA SER A 272 -0.76 15.85 -7.37
C SER A 272 0.32 14.94 -7.98
N VAL A 273 -0.04 14.04 -8.91
CA VAL A 273 0.94 13.22 -9.63
C VAL A 273 1.92 14.09 -10.41
N GLY A 274 1.41 15.05 -11.21
CA GLY A 274 2.27 15.96 -11.97
C GLY A 274 3.20 16.81 -11.09
N VAL A 275 2.74 17.25 -9.92
CA VAL A 275 3.59 17.97 -8.95
C VAL A 275 4.70 17.08 -8.41
N ILE A 276 4.41 15.83 -8.06
CA ILE A 276 5.41 14.88 -7.56
C ILE A 276 6.46 14.58 -8.65
N GLU A 277 6.05 14.38 -9.89
CA GLU A 277 6.96 14.17 -11.03
C GLU A 277 7.86 15.37 -11.29
N VAL A 278 7.31 16.59 -11.25
CA VAL A 278 8.10 17.82 -11.40
C VAL A 278 9.10 17.97 -10.24
N ILE A 279 8.70 17.65 -9.01
CA ILE A 279 9.61 17.65 -7.86
C ILE A 279 10.75 16.65 -8.09
N PHE A 280 10.44 15.43 -8.55
CA PHE A 280 11.46 14.44 -8.89
C PHE A 280 12.42 14.95 -9.96
N PHE A 281 11.91 15.58 -11.02
CA PHE A 281 12.75 16.17 -12.08
C PHE A 281 13.67 17.27 -11.55
N ILE A 282 13.16 18.15 -10.68
CA ILE A 282 13.97 19.20 -10.03
C ILE A 282 15.06 18.58 -9.15
N LEU A 283 14.71 17.55 -8.36
CA LEU A 283 15.68 16.84 -7.52
C LEU A 283 16.75 16.13 -8.37
N ALA A 284 16.37 15.56 -9.52
CA ALA A 284 17.30 14.98 -10.47
C ALA A 284 18.26 16.03 -11.04
N ALA A 285 17.75 17.23 -11.37
CA ALA A 285 18.56 18.33 -11.89
C ALA A 285 19.64 18.81 -10.91
N PHE A 286 19.47 18.64 -9.60
CA PHE A 286 20.52 18.96 -8.63
C PHE A 286 21.80 18.14 -8.82
N LYS A 287 21.75 17.00 -9.54
CA LYS A 287 22.95 16.25 -9.92
C LYS A 287 23.90 17.07 -10.82
N LEU A 288 23.39 18.06 -11.56
CA LEU A 288 24.21 18.95 -12.40
C LEU A 288 25.18 19.84 -11.60
N ARG A 289 24.98 20.00 -10.28
CA ARG A 289 25.89 20.77 -9.43
C ARG A 289 27.22 20.03 -9.17
N ASP A 290 27.23 18.71 -9.38
CA ASP A 290 28.40 17.87 -9.17
C ASP A 290 29.34 17.94 -10.38
N LEU A 291 30.47 18.64 -10.21
CA LEU A 291 31.39 18.98 -11.30
C LEU A 291 32.40 17.88 -11.63
N ASP A 292 32.51 16.83 -10.80
CA ASP A 292 33.57 15.83 -10.91
C ASP A 292 33.50 15.01 -12.22
N LEU A 293 32.31 14.90 -12.83
CA LEU A 293 32.06 14.18 -14.10
C LEU A 293 31.21 14.98 -15.10
N TRP A 294 31.31 16.31 -15.07
CA TRP A 294 30.42 17.23 -15.82
C TRP A 294 30.29 16.91 -17.33
N TYR A 295 31.36 16.46 -17.99
CA TYR A 295 31.35 16.08 -19.41
C TYR A 295 30.39 14.94 -19.76
N PHE A 296 30.12 14.02 -18.83
CA PHE A 296 29.16 12.93 -19.04
C PHE A 296 27.79 13.25 -18.44
N VAL A 297 27.78 13.89 -17.26
CA VAL A 297 26.57 14.18 -16.51
C VAL A 297 25.68 15.21 -17.22
N ILE A 298 26.26 16.29 -17.75
CA ILE A 298 25.47 17.37 -18.39
C ILE A 298 24.82 16.89 -19.68
N PRO A 299 25.53 16.27 -20.65
CA PRO A 299 24.89 15.78 -21.86
C PRO A 299 23.91 14.64 -21.58
N GLY A 300 24.25 13.73 -20.67
CA GLY A 300 23.37 12.64 -20.25
C GLY A 300 22.06 13.16 -19.68
N PHE A 301 22.12 14.01 -18.65
CA PHE A 301 20.94 14.64 -18.07
C PHE A 301 20.16 15.46 -19.10
N SER A 302 20.83 16.15 -20.03
CA SER A 302 20.14 16.95 -21.05
C SER A 302 19.34 16.08 -22.01
N ILE A 303 19.93 15.02 -22.55
CA ILE A 303 19.27 14.11 -23.49
C ILE A 303 18.13 13.35 -22.80
N PHE A 304 18.43 12.70 -21.67
CA PHE A 304 17.44 11.90 -20.95
C PHE A 304 16.38 12.76 -20.27
N GLY A 305 16.74 13.97 -19.81
CA GLY A 305 15.81 14.92 -19.23
C GLY A 305 14.83 15.49 -20.25
N ILE A 306 15.27 15.86 -21.46
CA ILE A 306 14.37 16.28 -22.54
C ILE A 306 13.45 15.12 -22.94
N PHE A 307 13.99 13.92 -23.10
CA PHE A 307 13.20 12.74 -23.41
C PHE A 307 12.15 12.45 -22.32
N TRP A 308 12.55 12.53 -21.05
CA TRP A 308 11.67 12.39 -19.90
C TRP A 308 10.55 13.42 -19.91
N MET A 309 10.86 14.70 -20.16
CA MET A 309 9.87 15.78 -20.24
C MET A 309 8.83 15.52 -21.33
N ILE A 310 9.26 15.08 -22.52
CA ILE A 310 8.34 14.76 -23.62
C ILE A 310 7.40 13.61 -23.22
N CYS A 311 7.97 12.53 -22.66
CA CYS A 311 7.19 11.38 -22.20
C CYS A 311 6.19 11.75 -21.10
N HIS A 312 6.59 12.58 -20.14
CA HIS A 312 5.74 12.95 -18.99
C HIS A 312 4.67 13.98 -19.34
N VAL A 313 4.92 14.86 -20.32
CA VAL A 313 3.85 15.70 -20.90
C VAL A 313 2.79 14.82 -21.57
N ILE A 314 3.20 13.80 -22.33
CA ILE A 314 2.26 12.83 -22.93
C ILE A 314 1.54 12.06 -21.83
N PHE A 315 2.25 11.55 -20.82
CA PHE A 315 1.67 10.86 -19.68
C PHE A 315 0.59 11.70 -18.99
N PHE A 316 0.88 12.96 -18.68
CA PHE A 316 -0.09 13.88 -18.08
C PHE A 316 -1.32 14.09 -18.96
N ILE A 317 -1.12 14.30 -20.27
CA ILE A 317 -2.22 14.42 -21.24
C ILE A 317 -3.07 13.14 -21.27
N THR A 318 -2.44 11.96 -21.23
CA THR A 318 -3.15 10.67 -21.23
C THR A 318 -3.99 10.47 -19.96
N LEU A 319 -3.44 10.75 -18.78
CA LEU A 319 -4.19 10.71 -17.51
C LEU A 319 -5.35 11.71 -17.51
N TRP A 320 -5.10 12.93 -17.98
CA TRP A 320 -6.13 13.96 -18.06
C TRP A 320 -7.24 13.58 -19.05
N GLY A 321 -6.88 13.04 -20.20
CA GLY A 321 -7.79 12.51 -21.22
C GLY A 321 -8.62 11.34 -20.70
N PHE A 322 -8.00 10.40 -19.99
CA PHE A 322 -8.68 9.29 -19.33
C PHE A 322 -9.77 9.79 -18.38
N HIS A 323 -9.43 10.72 -17.49
CA HIS A 323 -10.39 11.26 -16.53
C HIS A 323 -11.52 12.06 -17.17
N THR A 324 -11.24 12.76 -18.27
CA THR A 324 -12.28 13.47 -19.02
C THR A 324 -13.27 12.48 -19.60
N LYS A 325 -12.78 11.42 -20.28
CA LYS A 325 -13.64 10.33 -20.79
C LYS A 325 -14.39 9.60 -19.69
N LEU A 326 -13.76 9.33 -18.55
CA LEU A 326 -14.39 8.69 -17.41
C LEU A 326 -15.49 9.57 -16.82
N ASN A 327 -15.29 10.88 -16.78
CA ASN A 327 -16.31 11.82 -16.33
C ASN A 327 -17.54 11.84 -17.24
N ASP A 328 -17.34 11.70 -18.55
CA ASP A 328 -18.45 11.57 -19.51
C ASP A 328 -19.19 10.24 -19.33
N CYS A 329 -18.46 9.15 -19.04
CA CYS A 329 -19.08 7.86 -18.69
C CYS A 329 -19.93 7.97 -17.42
N HIS A 330 -19.42 8.64 -16.37
CA HIS A 330 -20.19 8.91 -15.15
C HIS A 330 -21.43 9.75 -15.42
N LYS A 331 -21.33 10.78 -16.27
CA LYS A 331 -22.49 11.60 -16.64
C LYS A 331 -23.60 10.75 -17.26
N VAL A 332 -23.27 9.87 -18.20
CA VAL A 332 -24.20 8.93 -18.84
C VAL A 332 -24.74 7.91 -17.83
N TYR A 333 -23.87 7.37 -16.97
CA TYR A 333 -24.26 6.42 -15.92
C TYR A 333 -25.30 7.02 -14.97
N TYR A 334 -25.09 8.25 -14.50
CA TYR A 334 -26.05 8.92 -13.61
C TYR A 334 -27.34 9.33 -14.30
N THR A 335 -27.33 9.67 -15.60
CA THR A 335 -28.57 10.00 -16.34
C THR A 335 -29.40 8.77 -16.69
N HIS A 336 -28.77 7.60 -16.85
CA HIS A 336 -29.44 6.34 -17.20
C HIS A 336 -29.60 5.37 -16.01
N CYS A 337 -29.53 5.88 -14.77
CA CYS A 337 -29.58 5.09 -13.53
C CYS A 337 -30.87 4.25 -13.35
N ALA A 338 -31.90 4.48 -14.16
CA ALA A 338 -33.16 3.73 -14.15
C ALA A 338 -33.07 2.35 -14.82
N GLU A 339 -32.08 2.14 -15.69
CA GLU A 339 -31.77 0.84 -16.27
C GLU A 339 -30.56 0.25 -15.54
N ASN A 340 -30.57 -1.05 -15.29
CA ASN A 340 -29.58 -1.81 -14.49
C ASN A 340 -28.19 -1.89 -15.19
N ASN A 341 -27.66 -0.76 -15.63
CA ASN A 341 -26.49 -0.60 -16.49
C ASN A 341 -25.24 -0.40 -15.63
N SER A 342 -24.35 -1.39 -15.62
CA SER A 342 -23.04 -1.31 -14.97
C SER A 342 -22.13 -0.27 -15.65
N LEU A 343 -21.36 0.49 -14.88
CA LEU A 343 -20.37 1.46 -15.39
C LEU A 343 -19.45 0.87 -16.46
N ASP A 344 -19.08 -0.40 -16.31
CA ASP A 344 -18.23 -1.16 -17.23
C ASP A 344 -18.81 -1.21 -18.65
N ARG A 345 -20.13 -1.32 -18.79
CA ARG A 345 -20.82 -1.30 -20.10
C ARG A 345 -20.79 0.09 -20.74
N VAL A 346 -20.90 1.15 -19.92
CA VAL A 346 -20.80 2.53 -20.40
C VAL A 346 -19.37 2.86 -20.83
N MET A 347 -18.37 2.39 -20.09
CA MET A 347 -16.96 2.54 -20.44
C MET A 347 -16.63 1.80 -21.74
N ALA A 348 -17.15 0.58 -21.91
CA ALA A 348 -17.04 -0.19 -23.14
C ALA A 348 -17.65 0.54 -24.35
N SER A 349 -18.89 1.05 -24.22
CA SER A 349 -19.59 1.71 -25.33
C SER A 349 -18.96 3.06 -25.74
N LYS A 350 -18.27 3.73 -24.82
CA LYS A 350 -17.52 4.98 -25.09
C LYS A 350 -16.10 4.76 -25.60
N GLY A 351 -15.72 3.52 -25.93
CA GLY A 351 -14.41 3.19 -26.51
C GLY A 351 -13.25 3.36 -25.53
N MET A 352 -13.50 3.24 -24.22
CA MET A 352 -12.45 3.35 -23.20
C MET A 352 -11.38 2.27 -23.36
N ARG A 353 -11.76 1.07 -23.84
CA ARG A 353 -10.84 -0.04 -24.11
C ARG A 353 -9.69 0.36 -25.04
N HIS A 354 -10.01 0.88 -26.23
CA HIS A 354 -9.01 1.27 -27.22
C HIS A 354 -8.11 2.39 -26.70
N PHE A 355 -8.70 3.32 -25.95
CA PHE A 355 -7.93 4.37 -25.28
C PHE A 355 -6.93 3.77 -24.29
N CYS A 356 -7.37 2.86 -23.42
CA CYS A 356 -6.51 2.19 -22.44
C CYS A 356 -5.37 1.40 -23.11
N LEU A 357 -5.63 0.63 -24.16
CA LEU A 357 -4.59 -0.15 -24.87
C LEU A 357 -3.51 0.74 -25.50
N ILE A 358 -3.89 1.88 -26.07
CA ILE A 358 -2.92 2.84 -26.62
C ILE A 358 -2.18 3.55 -25.49
N SER A 359 -2.89 3.98 -24.44
CA SER A 359 -2.31 4.67 -23.30
C SER A 359 -1.33 3.78 -22.52
N GLU A 360 -1.59 2.49 -22.42
CA GLU A 360 -0.69 1.51 -21.80
C GLU A 360 0.74 1.61 -22.37
N GLN A 361 0.87 1.57 -23.71
CA GLN A 361 2.17 1.65 -24.39
C GLN A 361 2.86 3.00 -24.11
N LEU A 362 2.11 4.09 -24.10
CA LEU A 362 2.66 5.43 -23.83
C LEU A 362 3.14 5.58 -22.39
N VAL A 363 2.38 5.06 -21.41
CA VAL A 363 2.77 5.09 -20.00
C VAL A 363 3.98 4.20 -19.75
N PHE A 364 4.10 3.06 -20.45
CA PHE A 364 5.29 2.22 -20.35
C PHE A 364 6.57 2.97 -20.75
N PHE A 365 6.53 3.79 -21.81
CA PHE A 365 7.66 4.65 -22.18
C PHE A 365 7.99 5.70 -21.11
N SER A 366 6.97 6.26 -20.45
CA SER A 366 7.16 7.18 -19.31
C SER A 366 7.93 6.50 -18.17
N LEU A 367 7.51 5.29 -17.80
CA LEU A 367 8.13 4.50 -16.73
C LEU A 367 9.59 4.16 -17.03
N VAL A 368 9.88 3.75 -18.27
CA VAL A 368 11.25 3.53 -18.72
C VAL A 368 12.06 4.83 -18.67
N ALA A 369 11.49 5.95 -19.11
CA ALA A 369 12.15 7.25 -19.05
C ALA A 369 12.48 7.66 -17.60
N THR A 370 11.57 7.44 -16.64
CA THR A 370 11.81 7.69 -15.21
C THR A 370 12.90 6.79 -14.65
N ALA A 371 12.90 5.49 -14.99
CA ALA A 371 13.95 4.56 -14.57
C ALA A 371 15.33 4.98 -15.10
N VAL A 372 15.42 5.38 -16.38
CA VAL A 372 16.67 5.85 -17.00
C VAL A 372 17.12 7.18 -16.41
N LEU A 373 16.23 8.15 -16.25
CA LEU A 373 16.56 9.45 -15.65
C LEU A 373 17.02 9.27 -14.20
N GLY A 374 16.36 8.41 -13.43
CA GLY A 374 16.73 8.07 -12.06
C GLY A 374 18.12 7.41 -11.97
N ALA A 375 18.43 6.50 -12.88
CA ALA A 375 19.74 5.84 -12.95
C ALA A 375 20.87 6.81 -13.34
N VAL A 376 20.65 7.66 -14.34
CA VAL A 376 21.64 8.66 -14.80
C VAL A 376 21.85 9.76 -13.77
N SER A 377 20.79 10.15 -13.06
CA SER A 377 20.82 11.21 -12.06
C SER A 377 21.05 10.68 -10.64
N TRP A 378 21.55 9.45 -10.49
CA TRP A 378 21.65 8.79 -9.20
C TRP A 378 22.51 9.59 -8.21
N GLN A 379 21.96 9.85 -7.03
CA GLN A 379 22.60 10.60 -5.96
C GLN A 379 22.79 9.71 -4.73
N PRO A 380 24.00 9.19 -4.46
CA PRO A 380 24.22 8.20 -3.41
C PRO A 380 24.08 8.75 -1.98
N THR A 381 24.14 10.07 -1.80
CA THR A 381 24.07 10.72 -0.49
C THR A 381 22.73 11.42 -0.22
N ASN A 382 21.87 11.57 -1.23
CA ASN A 382 20.64 12.33 -1.12
C ASN A 382 19.43 11.41 -0.88
N GLY A 383 19.05 11.24 0.38
CA GLY A 383 17.89 10.42 0.77
C GLY A 383 16.56 10.95 0.21
N ILE A 384 16.42 12.27 0.04
CA ILE A 384 15.22 12.89 -0.53
C ILE A 384 15.03 12.45 -1.98
N PHE A 385 16.11 12.44 -2.78
CA PHE A 385 16.07 11.97 -4.16
C PHE A 385 15.70 10.48 -4.26
N MET A 386 16.33 9.63 -3.45
CA MET A 386 16.02 8.19 -3.42
C MET A 386 14.56 7.92 -3.05
N SER A 387 14.04 8.61 -2.03
CA SER A 387 12.64 8.49 -1.65
C SER A 387 11.69 9.00 -2.74
N ALA A 388 12.02 10.13 -3.38
CA ALA A 388 11.20 10.65 -4.48
C ALA A 388 11.14 9.67 -5.66
N PHE A 389 12.27 9.06 -6.03
CA PHE A 389 12.31 8.00 -7.04
C PHE A 389 11.42 6.80 -6.66
N LEU A 390 11.49 6.36 -5.40
CA LEU A 390 10.66 5.28 -4.86
C LEU A 390 9.17 5.65 -4.72
N ILE A 391 8.79 6.93 -4.74
CA ILE A 391 7.39 7.38 -4.82
C ILE A 391 6.89 7.31 -6.27
N VAL A 392 7.69 7.84 -7.20
CA VAL A 392 7.29 8.00 -8.60
C VAL A 392 7.13 6.64 -9.30
N LEU A 393 8.04 5.69 -9.05
CA LEU A 393 7.99 4.35 -9.66
C LEU A 393 6.66 3.61 -9.42
N PRO A 394 6.17 3.42 -8.18
CA PRO A 394 4.85 2.85 -7.94
C PRO A 394 3.70 3.69 -8.51
N LEU A 395 3.80 5.02 -8.54
CA LEU A 395 2.75 5.88 -9.11
C LEU A 395 2.57 5.65 -10.61
N GLU A 396 3.64 5.64 -11.37
CA GLU A 396 3.62 5.37 -12.81
C GLU A 396 3.22 3.91 -13.09
N SER A 397 3.70 2.97 -12.27
CA SER A 397 3.30 1.56 -12.31
C SER A 397 1.80 1.37 -12.11
N MET A 398 1.19 2.07 -11.14
CA MET A 398 -0.25 2.04 -10.93
C MET A 398 -1.01 2.59 -12.14
N ALA A 399 -0.53 3.69 -12.73
CA ALA A 399 -1.15 4.25 -13.94
C ALA A 399 -1.06 3.27 -15.13
N HIS A 400 0.09 2.64 -15.32
CA HIS A 400 0.27 1.59 -16.31
C HIS A 400 -0.66 0.40 -16.04
N GLY A 401 -0.70 -0.09 -14.79
CA GLY A 401 -1.54 -1.20 -14.36
C GLY A 401 -3.03 -0.92 -14.59
N LEU A 402 -3.49 0.29 -14.30
CA LEU A 402 -4.86 0.73 -14.57
C LEU A 402 -5.21 0.60 -16.06
N PHE A 403 -4.34 1.09 -16.95
CA PHE A 403 -4.58 1.04 -18.39
C PHE A 403 -4.51 -0.39 -18.93
N HIS A 404 -3.50 -1.16 -18.54
CA HIS A 404 -3.36 -2.56 -18.94
C HIS A 404 -4.57 -3.40 -18.50
N GLU A 405 -4.98 -3.30 -17.24
CA GLU A 405 -6.09 -4.09 -16.72
C GLU A 405 -7.44 -3.68 -17.32
N LEU A 406 -7.72 -2.38 -17.43
CA LEU A 406 -8.96 -1.91 -18.06
C LEU A 406 -9.00 -2.20 -19.57
N GLY A 407 -7.87 -2.07 -20.27
CA GLY A 407 -7.76 -2.41 -21.69
C GLY A 407 -8.06 -3.88 -21.98
N ASN A 408 -7.68 -4.77 -21.06
CA ASN A 408 -7.91 -6.20 -21.16
C ASN A 408 -9.29 -6.64 -20.65
N CYS A 409 -9.86 -5.96 -19.66
CA CYS A 409 -11.14 -6.36 -19.04
C CYS A 409 -12.38 -5.74 -19.70
N LEU A 410 -12.28 -4.54 -20.28
CA LEU A 410 -13.43 -3.92 -20.92
C LEU A 410 -13.76 -4.64 -22.23
N GLY A 411 -14.93 -5.29 -22.28
CA GLY A 411 -15.46 -5.90 -23.49
C GLY A 411 -15.78 -4.87 -24.58
N GLY A 412 -15.78 -5.30 -25.85
CA GLY A 412 -16.14 -4.46 -27.00
C GLY A 412 -14.96 -4.17 -27.93
N THR A 413 -14.79 -5.02 -28.93
CA THR A 413 -14.16 -4.63 -30.21
C THR A 413 -15.22 -3.91 -31.06
N CYS A 414 -14.77 -3.23 -32.12
CA CYS A 414 -15.54 -2.40 -33.06
C CYS A 414 -16.85 -2.98 -33.64
N VAL A 415 -17.22 -4.23 -33.36
CA VAL A 415 -18.50 -4.83 -33.73
C VAL A 415 -19.68 -4.10 -33.06
N GLY A 416 -19.51 -3.56 -31.84
CA GLY A 416 -20.56 -2.75 -31.19
C GLY A 416 -20.84 -1.40 -31.88
N TYR A 417 -19.83 -0.82 -32.56
CA TYR A 417 -20.03 0.37 -33.40
C TYR A 417 -20.64 0.03 -34.76
N ALA A 418 -20.46 -1.21 -35.25
CA ALA A 418 -21.10 -1.71 -36.47
C ALA A 418 -22.57 -2.16 -36.25
N VAL A 419 -22.95 -2.54 -35.03
CA VAL A 419 -24.33 -2.95 -34.69
C VAL A 419 -25.20 -1.74 -34.29
N VAL A 420 -24.60 -0.61 -33.93
CA VAL A 420 -25.33 0.69 -33.80
C VAL A 420 -25.15 1.50 -35.08
N ILE A 421 -25.46 0.88 -36.22
CA ILE A 421 -26.01 1.62 -37.36
C ILE A 421 -27.47 1.89 -36.97
N PRO A 422 -27.99 3.13 -37.09
CA PRO A 422 -29.41 3.37 -36.88
C PRO A 422 -30.17 2.59 -37.96
N THR A 423 -30.79 1.47 -37.59
CA THR A 423 -31.82 0.83 -38.40
C THR A 423 -33.11 1.65 -38.33
N ASN A 424 -33.03 2.94 -38.68
CA ASN A 424 -34.15 3.81 -39.04
C ASN A 424 -34.06 4.13 -40.53
N PHE A 425 -33.85 3.09 -41.33
CA PHE A 425 -34.23 3.05 -42.74
C PHE A 425 -35.02 1.76 -42.96
N CYS A 426 -36.30 1.82 -42.58
CA CYS A 426 -37.47 1.33 -43.31
C CYS A 426 -38.72 1.59 -42.48
#